data_AF-A0A4S0VFB8-F1
#
_entry.id   AF-A0A4S0VFB8-F1
#
_cell.length_a   1.000
_cell.length_b   1.000
_cell.length_c   1.000
_cell.angle_alpha   90.00
_cell.angle_beta   90.00
_cell.angle_gamma   90.00
#
_symmetry.space_group_name_H-M   'P 1'
#
loop_
_entity.id
_entity.type
_entity.pdbx_description
1 polymer ?
#
loop_
_entity_poly.entity_id
_entity_poly.type
_entity_poly.pdbx_seq_one_letter_code
_entity_poly.pdbx_strand_id
1 'polypeptide(L)' 'MKLVLARAYDWEGLYLDGTCVTQGHSVALEEAISCIRDRGQPIADAEVKWVDDKWLEQEGYLPDNIEGVKFKQ' A
#
# COMPACT_ATOMS: atom_id res chain seq x y z
N MET A 1 -4.42 -14.15 -1.00
CA MET A 1 -3.72 -12.90 -0.66
C MET A 1 -4.69 -11.73 -0.66
N LYS A 2 -4.64 -10.88 0.36
CA LYS A 2 -5.34 -9.60 0.42
C LYS A 2 -4.42 -8.49 -0.08
N LEU A 3 -4.89 -7.70 -1.02
CA LEU A 3 -4.17 -6.55 -1.57
C LEU A 3 -4.80 -5.26 -1.06
N VAL A 4 -3.98 -4.33 -0.57
CA VAL A 4 -4.43 -2.96 -0.30
C VAL A 4 -3.50 -1.99 -0.98
N LEU A 5 -4.06 -1.12 -1.83
CA LEU A 5 -3.38 0.07 -2.31
C LEU A 5 -3.71 1.22 -1.35
N ALA A 6 -2.77 1.56 -0.48
CA ALA A 6 -2.86 2.73 0.38
C ALA A 6 -2.50 3.96 -0.45
N ARG A 7 -3.40 4.94 -0.55
CA ARG A 7 -3.26 6.10 -1.42
C ARG A 7 -3.39 7.41 -0.64
N ALA A 8 -2.38 8.27 -0.75
CA ALA A 8 -2.41 9.66 -0.35
C ALA A 8 -2.42 10.56 -1.60
N TYR A 9 -2.34 11.87 -1.41
CA TYR A 9 -2.31 12.83 -2.52
C TYR A 9 -1.16 12.58 -3.52
N ASP A 10 0.07 12.44 -3.03
CA ASP A 10 1.30 12.30 -3.82
C ASP A 10 2.13 11.09 -3.38
N TRP A 11 1.54 10.15 -2.64
CA TRP A 11 2.22 8.95 -2.15
C TRP A 11 1.29 7.74 -2.25
N GLU A 12 1.86 6.60 -2.60
CA GLU A 12 1.17 5.33 -2.76
C GLU A 12 1.98 4.22 -2.10
N GLY A 13 1.29 3.22 -1.54
CA GLY A 13 1.91 2.03 -0.99
C GLY A 13 1.10 0.79 -1.30
N LEU A 14 1.76 -0.24 -1.80
CA LEU A 14 1.16 -1.53 -2.04
C LEU A 14 1.40 -2.45 -0.85
N TYR A 15 0.32 -2.98 -0.28
CA TYR A 15 0.35 -3.94 0.81
C TYR A 15 -0.19 -5.28 0.35
N LEU A 16 0.56 -6.34 0.64
CA LEU A 16 0.19 -7.74 0.38
C LEU A 16 0.13 -8.49 1.71
N ASP A 17 -1.06 -8.96 2.08
CA ASP A 17 -1.36 -9.58 3.39
C ASP A 17 -0.90 -8.71 4.57
N GLY A 18 -1.14 -7.40 4.45
CA GLY A 18 -0.80 -6.41 5.47
C GLY A 18 0.66 -5.96 5.50
N THR A 19 1.54 -6.50 4.66
CA THR A 19 2.95 -6.07 4.56
C THR A 19 3.17 -5.13 3.38
N CYS A 20 3.79 -3.97 3.60
CA CYS A 20 4.20 -3.06 2.54
C CYS A 20 5.27 -3.72 1.68
N VAL A 21 5.03 -3.87 0.37
CA VAL A 21 5.98 -4.47 -0.56
C VAL A 21 6.65 -3.44 -1.46
N THR A 22 6.02 -2.29 -1.65
CA THR A 22 6.59 -1.12 -2.32
C THR A 22 5.80 0.12 -1.96
N GLN A 23 6.47 1.28 -1.97
CA GLN A 23 5.87 2.59 -1.76
C GLN A 23 6.68 3.70 -2.42
N GLY A 24 6.03 4.82 -2.68
CA GLY A 24 6.67 6.04 -3.19
C GLY A 24 5.64 6.98 -3.78
N HIS A 25 6.11 7.99 -4.53
CA HIS A 25 5.21 8.98 -5.13
C HIS A 25 4.22 8.40 -6.15
N SER A 26 4.57 7.24 -6.72
CA SER A 26 3.68 6.41 -7.51
C SER A 26 4.18 4.98 -7.44
N VAL A 27 3.26 4.03 -7.28
CA VAL A 27 3.59 2.61 -7.40
C VAL A 27 3.50 2.22 -8.88
N ALA A 28 4.63 1.85 -9.47
CA ALA A 28 4.67 1.43 -10.87
C ALA A 28 3.89 0.11 -11.05
N LEU A 29 3.06 0.04 -12.10
CA LEU A 29 2.25 -1.16 -12.37
C LEU A 29 3.11 -2.42 -12.58
N GLU A 30 4.26 -2.28 -13.25
CA GLU A 30 5.20 -3.38 -13.46
C GLU A 30 5.77 -3.94 -12.15
N GLU A 31 6.11 -3.05 -11.23
CA GLU A 31 6.60 -3.42 -9.90
C GLU A 31 5.50 -4.10 -9.09
N ALA A 32 4.28 -3.54 -9.08
CA ALA A 32 3.13 -4.16 -8.43
C ALA A 32 2.83 -5.57 -8.95
N ILE A 33 2.85 -5.76 -10.28
CA ILE A 33 2.66 -7.07 -10.92
C ILE A 33 3.76 -8.04 -10.49
N SER A 34 5.02 -7.58 -10.45
CA SER A 34 6.15 -8.42 -10.02
C SER A 34 5.98 -8.86 -8.57
N CYS A 35 5.65 -7.95 -7.64
CA CYS A 35 5.40 -8.29 -6.24
C CYS A 35 4.25 -9.30 -6.08
N ILE A 36 3.15 -9.12 -6.82
CA ILE A 36 1.99 -10.04 -6.77
C ILE A 36 2.37 -11.43 -7.29
N ARG A 37 3.08 -11.49 -8.43
CA ARG A 37 3.54 -12.74 -9.02
C ARG A 37 4.48 -13.50 -8.08
N ASP A 38 5.43 -12.80 -7.46
CA ASP A 38 6.46 -13.41 -6.63
C ASP A 38 5.88 -14.00 -5.32
N ARG A 39 4.70 -13.55 -4.88
CA ARG A 39 3.95 -14.19 -3.78
C ARG A 39 3.33 -15.53 -4.18
N GLY A 40 3.08 -15.77 -5.47
CA GLY A 40 2.61 -17.07 -5.98
C GLY A 40 1.21 -17.48 -5.51
N GLN A 41 0.41 -16.55 -4.99
CA GLN A 41 -0.92 -16.82 -4.43
C GLN A 41 -2.00 -16.03 -5.19
N PRO A 42 -3.22 -16.58 -5.36
CA PRO A 42 -4.32 -15.85 -5.94
C PRO A 42 -4.74 -14.66 -5.05
N ILE A 43 -5.16 -13.58 -5.70
CA ILE A 43 -5.78 -12.43 -5.03
C ILE A 43 -7.18 -12.86 -4.60
N ALA A 44 -7.43 -12.86 -3.30
CA ALA A 44 -8.72 -13.21 -2.70
C ALA A 44 -9.59 -11.96 -2.51
N ASP A 45 -8.94 -10.82 -2.21
CA ASP A 45 -9.57 -9.53 -1.98
C ASP A 45 -8.59 -8.41 -2.36
N ALA A 46 -9.12 -7.29 -2.84
CA ALA A 46 -8.35 -6.13 -3.26
C ALA A 46 -9.14 -4.84 -3.00
N GLU A 47 -8.53 -3.89 -2.29
CA GLU A 47 -9.15 -2.60 -2.00
C GLU A 47 -8.16 -1.44 -2.17
N VAL A 48 -8.70 -0.24 -2.44
CA VAL A 48 -7.95 1.02 -2.38
C VAL A 48 -8.42 1.75 -1.13
N LYS A 49 -7.48 2.18 -0.28
CA LYS A 49 -7.79 2.92 0.95
C LYS A 49 -7.06 4.25 0.95
N TRP A 50 -7.78 5.32 1.25
CA TRP A 50 -7.19 6.65 1.33
C TRP A 50 -6.52 6.88 2.68
N VAL A 51 -5.25 7.28 2.65
CA VAL A 51 -4.41 7.57 3.82
C VAL A 51 -4.68 8.98 4.31
N ASP A 52 -4.62 9.21 5.62
CA ASP A 52 -4.65 10.56 6.18
C ASP A 52 -3.37 11.33 5.77
N ASP A 53 -3.53 12.33 4.91
CA ASP A 53 -2.39 13.07 4.34
C ASP A 53 -1.60 13.83 5.42
N LYS A 54 -2.26 14.36 6.47
CA LYS A 54 -1.58 15.11 7.53
C LYS A 54 -0.73 14.20 8.40
N TRP A 55 -1.24 13.00 8.67
CA TRP A 55 -0.46 11.98 9.36
C TRP A 55 0.73 11.53 8.52
N LEU A 56 0.53 11.26 7.23
CA LEU A 56 1.61 10.84 6.34
C LEU A 56 2.70 11.91 6.21
N GLU A 57 2.32 13.19 6.13
CA GLU A 57 3.26 14.31 6.10
C GLU A 57 4.13 14.38 7.37
N GLN A 58 3.60 13.96 8.52
CA GLN A 58 4.34 13.91 9.79
C GLN A 58 5.29 12.71 9.89
N GLU A 59 4.85 11.52 9.47
CA GLU A 59 5.68 10.31 9.50
C GLU A 59 6.76 10.32 8.39
N GLY A 60 6.43 10.89 7.23
CA GLY A 60 7.29 10.99 6.06
C GLY A 60 7.35 9.71 5.19
N TYR A 61 6.75 8.61 5.64
CA TYR A 61 6.67 7.35 4.88
C TYR A 61 5.52 6.47 5.39
N LEU A 62 5.15 5.47 4.60
CA LEU A 62 4.18 4.45 5.01
C LEU A 62 4.89 3.34 5.81
N PRO A 63 4.31 2.88 6.93
CA PRO A 63 4.90 1.83 7.75
C PRO A 63 4.89 0.46 7.06
N ASP A 64 5.79 -0.44 7.48
CA ASP A 64 5.90 -1.78 6.90
C ASP A 64 4.64 -2.63 7.09
N ASN A 65 3.84 -2.35 8.11
CA ASN A 65 2.58 -3.04 8.40
C ASN A 65 1.39 -2.09 8.27
N ILE A 66 0.37 -2.54 7.54
CA ILE A 66 -0.85 -1.78 7.27
C ILE A 66 -1.61 -1.34 8.53
N GLU A 67 -1.47 -2.07 9.64
CA GLU A 67 -2.08 -1.70 10.93
C GLU A 67 -1.51 -0.40 11.49
N GLY A 68 -0.30 -0.02 11.10
CA GLY A 68 0.30 1.27 11.43
C GLY A 68 -0.23 2.43 10.59
N VAL A 69 -0.98 2.17 9.52
CA VAL A 69 -1.45 3.20 8.61
C VAL A 69 -2.70 3.88 9.16
N LYS A 70 -2.69 5.21 9.22
CA LYS A 70 -3.91 5.99 9.48
C LYS A 70 -4.65 6.26 8.18
N PHE A 71 -5.86 5.75 8.08
CA PHE A 71 -6.75 5.97 6.94
C PHE A 71 -7.74 7.11 7.20
N LYS A 72 -8.19 7.77 6.14
CA LYS A 72 -9.31 8.70 6.19
C LYS A 72 -10.57 7.93 6.62
N GLN A 73 -11.39 8.58 7.46
CA GLN A 73 -12.72 8.09 7.84
C GLN A 73 -13.72 8.27 6.70
#